data_AF-A0A1Y0H2J9-F1
#
_entry.id   AF-A0A1Y0H2J9-F1
#
_cell.length_a   1.000
_cell.length_b   1.000
_cell.length_c   1.000
_cell.angle_alpha   90.00
_cell.angle_beta   90.00
_cell.angle_gamma   90.00
#
_symmetry.space_group_name_H-M   'P 1'
#
loop_
_entity.id
_entity.type
_entity.pdbx_description
1 polymer ?
#
loop_
_entity_poly.entity_id
_entity_poly.type
_entity_poly.pdbx_seq_one_letter_code
_entity_poly.pdbx_strand_id
1 'polypeptide(L)'
;MIAAANDFCPECGYTMGKGEGSDTEVYQDLAQANLSRMRGDKQAAIDQCLKILRAFPNNVTAHSLLGEIYLEHGELTQAKEWFEMALDLDPKAVREKQMLDRVTQDLARKDHQASVETLEVKPKSGLTLLWATMVGLILLVGIASFFVGQNAGKKSEKVAEQAPAEPIRIPASEQAAVTPTTEPAQSPPAPAPSVVNAADDAEAVQVIFAKAQKGAIIQTILVNPAQEEVVLTAVAEADVPFETTALMLAGDVFVGRPATKIATVRIIGSSGRVSFVGSVERSAYDEVQGLSGGDTPVDELGVKAFPNAWHLDASTRPGSAVEPPDTGE
;
A
#
# COMPACT_ATOMS: atom_id res chain seq x y z
N MET A 1 26.43 25.32 41.33
CA MET A 1 26.88 24.59 40.14
C MET A 1 26.84 23.11 40.47
N ILE A 2 25.90 22.37 39.92
CA ILE A 2 25.84 20.90 40.01
C ILE A 2 25.48 20.40 38.61
N ALA A 3 26.19 19.35 38.20
CA ALA A 3 26.49 18.94 36.84
C ALA A 3 25.27 18.62 35.95
N ALA A 4 25.40 18.99 34.67
CA ALA A 4 24.56 18.51 33.57
C ALA A 4 24.80 17.01 33.37
N ALA A 5 23.73 16.22 33.38
CA ALA A 5 23.76 14.78 33.18
C ALA A 5 22.96 14.42 31.92
N ASN A 6 23.70 14.17 30.84
CA ASN A 6 23.42 13.43 29.60
C ASN A 6 22.13 13.73 28.80
N ASP A 7 22.26 14.56 27.75
CA ASP A 7 21.27 14.82 26.70
C ASP A 7 21.17 13.72 25.61
N PHE A 8 21.56 12.47 25.91
CA PHE A 8 21.78 11.42 24.90
C PHE A 8 21.38 10.02 25.38
N CYS A 9 20.80 9.23 24.47
CA CYS A 9 20.42 7.83 24.66
C CYS A 9 21.65 6.91 24.48
N PRO A 10 22.09 6.21 25.55
CA PRO A 10 23.32 5.42 25.55
C PRO A 10 23.26 4.15 24.68
N GLU A 11 22.07 3.70 24.31
CA GLU A 11 21.87 2.49 23.49
C GLU A 11 22.11 2.77 21.99
N CYS A 12 21.75 3.96 21.50
CA CYS A 12 21.60 4.15 20.06
C CYS A 12 22.19 5.42 19.46
N GLY A 13 22.69 6.38 20.25
CA GLY A 13 23.18 7.62 19.62
C GLY A 13 22.26 8.83 19.73
N TYR A 14 21.05 8.65 20.25
CA TYR A 14 19.96 9.59 19.97
C TYR A 14 19.90 10.75 20.98
N THR A 15 19.87 11.99 20.50
CA THR A 15 19.80 13.17 21.38
C THR A 15 18.35 13.41 21.82
N MET A 16 18.10 13.40 23.13
CA MET A 16 16.74 13.55 23.69
C MET A 16 16.30 15.02 23.80
N GLY A 17 16.97 15.91 23.06
CA GLY A 17 16.63 17.32 22.99
C GLY A 17 15.38 17.55 22.15
N LYS A 18 14.64 18.62 22.44
CA LYS A 18 13.63 19.19 21.54
C LYS A 18 14.32 19.70 20.27
N GLY A 19 14.73 18.78 19.40
CA GLY A 19 15.18 19.10 18.05
C GLY A 19 13.94 19.52 17.27
N GLU A 20 13.55 20.78 17.41
CA GLU A 20 12.80 21.47 16.37
C GLU A 20 13.72 21.49 15.16
N GLY A 21 13.69 20.43 14.36
CA GLY A 21 14.37 20.39 13.08
C GLY A 21 13.73 21.44 12.21
N SER A 22 14.29 22.65 12.24
CA SER A 22 13.83 23.73 11.39
C SER A 22 13.97 23.27 9.95
N ASP A 23 12.94 23.48 9.15
CA ASP A 23 12.99 23.21 7.71
C ASP A 23 14.18 23.87 7.01
N THR A 24 14.76 24.91 7.63
CA THR A 24 16.00 25.56 7.18
C THR A 24 17.21 24.62 7.20
N GLU A 25 17.34 23.78 8.23
CA GLU A 25 18.51 22.89 8.43
C GLU A 25 18.47 21.69 7.49
N VAL A 26 17.27 21.25 7.13
CA VAL A 26 17.02 20.08 6.26
C VAL A 26 16.47 20.45 4.89
N TYR A 27 16.54 21.74 4.52
CA TYR A 27 15.89 22.25 3.31
C TYR A 27 16.32 21.51 2.04
N GLN A 28 17.62 21.23 1.91
CA GLN A 28 18.15 20.49 0.75
C GLN A 28 17.60 19.07 0.69
N ASP A 29 17.53 18.40 1.83
CA ASP A 29 17.03 17.03 1.91
C ASP A 29 15.50 16.99 1.65
N LEU A 30 14.74 17.95 2.18
CA LEU A 30 13.31 18.12 1.90
C LEU A 30 13.03 18.42 0.42
N ALA A 31 13.88 19.24 -0.21
CA ALA A 31 13.78 19.53 -1.63
C ALA A 31 14.06 18.27 -2.48
N GLN A 32 15.06 17.48 -2.11
CA GLN A 32 15.36 16.21 -2.77
C GLN A 32 14.22 15.19 -2.62
N ALA A 33 13.62 15.10 -1.44
CA ALA A 33 12.47 14.23 -1.20
C ALA A 33 11.28 14.64 -2.09
N ASN A 34 10.99 15.93 -2.16
CA ASN A 34 9.95 16.49 -3.03
C ASN A 34 10.22 16.24 -4.51
N LEU A 35 11.46 16.42 -4.97
CA LEU A 35 11.84 16.15 -6.36
C LEU A 35 11.67 14.67 -6.72
N SER A 36 12.04 13.77 -5.80
CA SER A 36 11.89 12.32 -5.99
C SER A 36 10.40 11.94 -6.05
N ARG A 37 9.58 12.51 -5.17
CA ARG A 37 8.12 12.37 -5.21
C ARG A 37 7.53 12.84 -6.54
N MET A 38 7.89 14.03 -7.00
CA MET A 38 7.40 14.59 -8.28
C MET A 38 7.80 13.75 -9.50
N ARG A 39 8.87 12.97 -9.40
CA ARG A 39 9.30 12.03 -10.45
C ARG A 39 8.58 10.69 -10.40
N GLY A 40 7.71 10.47 -9.40
CA GLY A 40 7.06 9.18 -9.14
C GLY A 40 7.99 8.15 -8.51
N ASP A 41 9.18 8.54 -8.07
CA ASP A 41 10.10 7.65 -7.37
C ASP A 41 9.73 7.62 -5.87
N LYS A 42 8.72 6.79 -5.58
CA LYS A 42 8.18 6.61 -4.23
C LYS A 42 9.26 6.29 -3.21
N GLN A 43 10.13 5.33 -3.54
CA GLN A 43 11.08 4.79 -2.57
C GLN A 43 12.17 5.81 -2.27
N ALA A 44 12.73 6.45 -3.29
CA ALA A 44 13.72 7.51 -3.06
C ALA A 44 13.15 8.68 -2.26
N ALA A 45 11.88 9.03 -2.49
CA ALA A 45 11.21 10.07 -1.72
C ALA A 45 11.03 9.67 -0.24
N ILE A 46 10.61 8.42 0.02
CA ILE A 46 10.46 7.89 1.38
C ILE A 46 11.81 7.83 2.09
N ASP A 47 12.85 7.28 1.45
CA ASP A 47 14.18 7.13 2.05
C ASP A 47 14.76 8.48 2.46
N GLN A 48 14.54 9.50 1.63
CA GLN A 48 14.97 10.85 1.90
C GLN A 48 14.20 11.48 3.07
N CYS A 49 12.89 11.28 3.16
CA CYS A 49 12.11 11.70 4.33
C CYS A 49 12.55 10.97 5.62
N LEU A 50 12.79 9.65 5.54
CA LEU A 50 13.26 8.86 6.69
C LEU A 50 14.66 9.29 7.13
N LYS A 51 15.54 9.66 6.21
CA LYS A 51 16.85 10.25 6.53
C LYS A 51 16.68 11.52 7.37
N ILE A 52 15.76 12.41 6.99
CA ILE A 52 15.45 13.62 7.75
C ILE A 52 14.93 13.25 9.13
N LEU A 53 13.96 12.33 9.21
CA LEU A 53 13.35 11.92 10.47
C LEU A 53 14.31 11.17 11.41
N ARG A 54 15.37 10.54 10.92
CA ARG A 54 16.42 9.97 11.80
C ARG A 54 17.20 11.06 12.54
N ALA A 55 17.46 12.19 11.89
CA ALA A 55 18.15 13.32 12.48
C ALA A 55 17.21 14.25 13.25
N PHE A 56 15.98 14.40 12.75
CA PHE A 56 14.95 15.32 13.25
C PHE A 56 13.58 14.63 13.25
N PRO A 57 13.30 13.71 14.18
CA PRO A 57 12.05 12.95 14.17
C PRO A 57 10.80 13.77 14.48
N ASN A 58 10.96 15.00 14.97
CA ASN A 58 9.86 15.94 15.18
C ASN A 58 9.68 16.92 13.99
N ASN A 59 10.33 16.69 12.84
CA ASN A 59 10.15 17.55 11.67
C ASN A 59 8.77 17.31 11.04
N VAL A 60 7.86 18.26 11.25
CA VAL A 60 6.47 18.22 10.75
C VAL A 60 6.43 18.03 9.23
N THR A 61 7.26 18.78 8.49
CA THR A 61 7.26 18.79 7.03
C THR A 61 7.64 17.43 6.43
N ALA A 62 8.56 16.69 7.04
CA ALA A 62 8.94 15.35 6.61
C ALA A 62 7.84 14.32 6.87
N HIS A 63 7.13 14.42 8.01
CA HIS A 63 5.92 13.62 8.27
C HIS A 63 4.81 13.93 7.25
N SER A 64 4.53 15.21 7.00
CA SER A 64 3.55 15.65 5.99
C SER A 64 3.92 15.12 4.59
N LEU A 65 5.21 15.18 4.22
CA LEU A 65 5.67 14.72 2.91
C LEU A 65 5.54 13.21 2.75
N LEU A 66 5.80 12.41 3.80
CA LEU A 66 5.51 10.98 3.79
C LEU A 66 4.02 10.71 3.60
N GLY A 67 3.16 11.43 4.32
CA GLY A 67 1.71 11.33 4.14
C GLY A 67 1.28 11.58 2.70
N GLU A 68 1.81 12.64 2.08
CA GLU A 68 1.54 12.96 0.67
C GLU A 68 2.07 11.88 -0.29
N ILE A 69 3.28 11.35 -0.06
CA ILE A 69 3.84 10.25 -0.88
C ILE A 69 2.94 9.01 -0.82
N TYR A 70 2.52 8.59 0.36
CA TYR A 70 1.64 7.42 0.50
C TYR A 70 0.25 7.67 -0.11
N LEU A 71 -0.29 8.89 0.03
CA LEU A 71 -1.56 9.28 -0.56
C LEU A 71 -1.51 9.22 -2.09
N GLU A 72 -0.47 9.76 -2.72
CA GLU A 72 -0.27 9.73 -4.18
C GLU A 72 -0.19 8.30 -4.74
N HIS A 73 0.23 7.33 -3.92
CA HIS A 73 0.35 5.93 -4.29
C HIS A 73 -0.86 5.07 -3.86
N GLY A 74 -1.92 5.69 -3.35
CA GLY A 74 -3.16 5.00 -2.95
C GLY A 74 -3.05 4.18 -1.66
N GLU A 75 -1.96 4.35 -0.91
CA GLU A 75 -1.70 3.72 0.39
C GLU A 75 -2.32 4.58 1.50
N LEU A 76 -3.64 4.63 1.49
CA LEU A 76 -4.43 5.56 2.31
C LEU A 76 -4.25 5.33 3.82
N THR A 77 -4.05 4.09 4.26
CA THR A 77 -3.85 3.78 5.69
C THR A 77 -2.54 4.38 6.21
N GLN A 78 -1.44 4.16 5.48
CA GLN A 78 -0.14 4.72 5.82
C GLN A 78 -0.17 6.25 5.71
N ALA A 79 -0.79 6.79 4.66
CA ALA A 79 -0.93 8.23 4.50
C ALA A 79 -1.61 8.87 5.72
N LYS A 80 -2.66 8.23 6.24
CA LYS A 80 -3.39 8.66 7.43
C LYS A 80 -2.47 8.74 8.65
N GLU A 81 -1.72 7.68 8.94
CA GLU A 81 -0.81 7.61 10.10
C GLU A 81 0.24 8.73 10.06
N TRP A 82 0.83 9.00 8.89
CA TRP A 82 1.82 10.07 8.74
C TRP A 82 1.24 11.47 8.90
N PHE A 83 0.02 11.71 8.41
CA PHE A 83 -0.66 12.99 8.65
C PHE A 83 -1.10 13.16 10.11
N GLU A 84 -1.49 12.08 10.79
CA GLU A 84 -1.78 12.09 12.23
C GLU A 84 -0.53 12.47 13.04
N MET A 85 0.62 11.87 12.74
CA MET A 85 1.89 12.24 13.39
C MET A 85 2.29 13.69 13.11
N ALA A 86 2.08 14.20 11.89
CA ALA A 86 2.34 15.61 11.59
C ALA A 86 1.44 16.55 12.40
N LEU A 87 0.16 16.20 12.59
CA LEU A 87 -0.80 16.98 13.38
C LEU A 87 -0.60 16.86 14.89
N ASP A 88 -0.08 15.73 15.38
CA ASP A 88 0.30 15.58 16.78
C ASP A 88 1.44 16.54 17.14
N LEU A 89 2.34 16.79 16.18
CA LEU A 89 3.47 17.71 16.32
C LEU A 89 3.05 19.18 16.13
N ASP A 90 2.21 19.49 15.14
CA ASP A 90 1.59 20.81 14.95
C ASP A 90 0.06 20.72 14.78
N PRO A 91 -0.72 20.81 15.87
CA PRO A 91 -2.17 20.74 15.82
C PRO A 91 -2.84 21.91 15.09
N LYS A 92 -2.10 22.99 14.79
CA LYS A 92 -2.63 24.18 14.10
C LYS A 92 -2.39 24.13 12.59
N ALA A 93 -1.75 23.07 12.09
CA ALA A 93 -1.39 22.91 10.71
C ALA A 93 -2.65 22.63 9.85
N VAL A 94 -3.21 23.70 9.26
CA VAL A 94 -4.49 23.65 8.52
C VAL A 94 -4.39 22.74 7.29
N ARG A 95 -3.23 22.73 6.61
CA ARG A 95 -2.99 21.93 5.41
C ARG A 95 -3.06 20.43 5.74
N GLU A 96 -2.34 20.01 6.76
CA GLU A 96 -2.23 18.62 7.22
C GLU A 96 -3.60 18.09 7.64
N LYS A 97 -4.38 18.93 8.33
CA LYS A 97 -5.76 18.61 8.67
C LYS A 97 -6.63 18.37 7.43
N GLN A 98 -6.52 19.24 6.43
CA GLN A 98 -7.25 19.06 5.16
C GLN A 98 -6.81 17.78 4.43
N MET A 99 -5.52 17.45 4.47
CA MET A 99 -5.01 16.21 3.86
C MET A 99 -5.52 14.96 4.60
N LEU A 100 -5.54 14.98 5.94
CA LEU A 100 -6.10 13.91 6.75
C LEU A 100 -7.61 13.73 6.49
N ASP A 101 -8.37 14.83 6.41
CA ASP A 101 -9.79 14.80 6.08
C ASP A 101 -10.03 14.18 4.69
N ARG A 102 -9.15 14.46 3.71
CA ARG A 102 -9.21 13.83 2.39
C ARG A 102 -8.93 12.33 2.45
N VAL A 103 -7.85 11.93 3.14
CA VAL A 103 -7.43 10.53 3.24
C VAL A 103 -8.52 9.69 3.92
N THR A 104 -9.15 10.22 4.97
CA THR A 104 -10.23 9.54 5.69
C THR A 104 -11.49 9.38 4.84
N GLN A 105 -11.83 10.35 4.00
CA GLN A 105 -12.92 10.23 3.03
C GLN A 105 -12.62 9.15 1.97
N ASP A 106 -11.40 9.12 1.45
CA ASP A 106 -10.98 8.13 0.46
C ASP A 106 -11.00 6.71 1.06
N LEU A 107 -10.59 6.54 2.33
CA LEU A 107 -10.70 5.28 3.07
C LEU A 107 -12.16 4.84 3.21
N ALA A 108 -13.03 5.73 3.69
CA ALA A 108 -14.45 5.42 3.86
C ALA A 108 -15.10 5.00 2.54
N ARG A 109 -14.76 5.67 1.42
CA ARG A 109 -15.24 5.31 0.09
C ARG A 109 -14.78 3.90 -0.32
N LYS A 110 -13.52 3.55 -0.06
CA LYS A 110 -12.97 2.22 -0.37
C LYS A 110 -13.66 1.12 0.44
N ASP A 111 -13.91 1.38 1.72
CA ASP A 111 -14.63 0.46 2.60
C ASP A 111 -16.08 0.26 2.18
N HIS A 112 -16.76 1.34 1.77
CA HIS A 112 -18.11 1.26 1.19
C HIS A 112 -18.14 0.47 -0.12
N GLN A 113 -17.15 0.65 -1.00
CA GLN A 113 -17.04 -0.11 -2.25
C GLN A 113 -16.84 -1.61 -1.98
N ALA A 114 -15.92 -1.96 -1.07
CA ALA A 114 -15.70 -3.35 -0.67
C ALA A 114 -16.96 -3.98 -0.03
N SER A 115 -17.69 -3.19 0.77
CA SER A 115 -18.94 -3.64 1.39
C SER A 115 -20.04 -3.88 0.35
N VAL A 116 -20.17 -3.01 -0.66
CA VAL A 116 -21.15 -3.17 -1.75
C VAL A 116 -20.79 -4.36 -2.64
N GLU A 117 -19.52 -4.62 -2.89
CA GLU A 117 -19.07 -5.78 -3.68
C GLU A 117 -19.32 -7.11 -2.93
N THR A 118 -19.06 -7.13 -1.62
CA THR A 118 -19.34 -8.31 -0.77
C THR A 118 -20.84 -8.59 -0.67
N LEU A 119 -21.66 -7.54 -0.74
CA LEU A 119 -23.09 -7.64 -0.97
C LEU A 119 -23.34 -7.83 -2.48
N GLU A 120 -22.90 -8.95 -3.05
CA GLU A 120 -23.44 -9.46 -4.31
C GLU A 120 -24.94 -9.71 -4.10
N VAL A 121 -25.73 -8.65 -4.20
CA VAL A 121 -27.18 -8.72 -4.34
C VAL A 121 -27.38 -9.24 -5.76
N LYS A 122 -27.19 -10.56 -5.93
CA LYS A 122 -27.63 -11.29 -7.12
C LYS A 122 -29.10 -10.93 -7.26
N PRO A 123 -29.50 -10.11 -8.25
CA PRO A 123 -30.87 -9.63 -8.32
C PRO A 123 -31.73 -10.88 -8.44
N LYS A 124 -32.48 -11.21 -7.37
CA LYS A 124 -33.41 -12.33 -7.40
C LYS A 124 -34.37 -12.01 -8.55
N SER A 125 -34.31 -12.81 -9.61
CA SER A 125 -35.06 -12.61 -10.86
C SER A 125 -36.58 -12.46 -10.66
N GLY A 126 -37.11 -12.90 -9.50
CA GLY A 126 -38.48 -12.63 -9.08
C GLY A 126 -38.76 -11.16 -8.72
N LEU A 127 -37.81 -10.42 -8.16
CA LEU A 127 -37.97 -9.02 -7.78
C LEU A 127 -38.01 -8.10 -9.00
N THR A 128 -37.22 -8.39 -10.04
CA THR A 128 -37.28 -7.66 -11.33
C THR A 128 -38.58 -7.92 -12.07
N LEU A 129 -39.18 -9.11 -11.94
CA LEU A 129 -40.49 -9.40 -12.55
C LEU A 129 -41.60 -8.60 -11.84
N LEU A 130 -41.58 -8.57 -10.50
CA LEU A 130 -42.56 -7.80 -9.72
C LEU A 130 -42.45 -6.29 -9.98
N TRP A 131 -41.24 -5.73 -9.98
CA TRP A 131 -41.00 -4.32 -10.34
C TRP A 131 -41.47 -4.01 -11.78
N ALA A 132 -41.17 -4.88 -12.74
CA ALA A 132 -41.56 -4.66 -14.14
C ALA A 132 -43.08 -4.74 -14.33
N THR A 133 -43.75 -5.66 -13.62
CA THR A 133 -45.22 -5.72 -13.61
C THR A 133 -45.82 -4.49 -12.94
N MET A 134 -45.24 -3.98 -11.85
CA MET A 134 -45.74 -2.79 -11.14
C MET A 134 -45.60 -1.53 -12.01
N VAL A 135 -44.45 -1.32 -12.65
CA VAL A 135 -44.22 -0.21 -13.59
C VAL A 135 -45.13 -0.34 -14.81
N GLY A 136 -45.29 -1.56 -15.35
CA GLY A 136 -46.21 -1.84 -16.44
C GLY A 136 -47.66 -1.51 -16.09
N LEU A 137 -48.12 -1.85 -14.87
CA LEU A 137 -49.48 -1.58 -14.40
C LEU A 137 -49.71 -0.08 -14.15
N ILE A 138 -48.71 0.64 -13.63
CA ILE A 138 -48.75 2.11 -13.49
C ILE A 138 -48.87 2.78 -14.86
N LEU A 139 -48.08 2.33 -15.85
CA LEU A 139 -48.18 2.83 -17.23
C LEU A 139 -49.55 2.51 -17.85
N LEU A 140 -50.09 1.30 -17.62
CA LEU A 140 -51.41 0.89 -18.11
C LEU A 140 -52.53 1.74 -17.49
N VAL A 141 -52.47 2.02 -16.19
CA VAL A 141 -53.41 2.90 -15.49
C VAL A 141 -53.28 4.34 -16.00
N GLY A 142 -52.06 4.81 -16.26
CA GLY A 142 -51.81 6.12 -16.87
C GLY A 142 -52.41 6.26 -18.27
N ILE A 143 -52.23 5.24 -19.13
CA ILE A 143 -52.80 5.19 -20.49
C ILE A 143 -54.33 5.08 -20.44
N ALA A 144 -54.87 4.26 -19.54
CA ALA A 144 -56.32 4.13 -19.35
C ALA A 144 -56.94 5.45 -18.85
N SER A 145 -56.28 6.12 -17.90
CA SER A 145 -56.72 7.43 -17.39
C SER A 145 -56.67 8.51 -18.46
N PHE A 146 -55.68 8.48 -19.36
CA PHE A 146 -55.58 9.38 -20.50
C PHE A 146 -56.71 9.15 -21.53
N PHE A 147 -57.03 7.89 -21.84
CA PHE A 147 -58.14 7.56 -22.75
C PHE A 147 -59.53 7.84 -22.17
N VAL A 148 -59.73 7.61 -20.87
CA VAL A 148 -60.96 7.99 -20.16
C VAL A 148 -61.11 9.52 -20.12
N GLY A 149 -60.00 10.25 -19.94
CA GLY A 149 -59.96 11.71 -20.03
C GLY A 149 -60.30 12.26 -21.43
N GLN A 150 -59.84 11.60 -22.50
CA GLN A 150 -60.19 12.01 -23.87
C GLN A 150 -61.65 11.71 -24.24
N ASN A 151 -62.29 10.71 -23.63
CA ASN A 151 -63.66 10.34 -23.95
C ASN A 151 -64.72 11.14 -23.15
N ALA A 152 -64.32 11.84 -22.09
CA ALA A 152 -65.20 12.65 -21.24
C ALA A 152 -65.32 14.13 -21.67
N GLY A 153 -64.69 14.55 -22.78
CA GLY A 153 -64.63 15.95 -23.19
C GLY A 153 -65.31 16.25 -24.53
N LYS A 154 -66.61 16.01 -24.68
CA LYS A 154 -67.41 16.56 -25.79
C LYS A 154 -68.74 17.14 -25.32
N LYS A 155 -68.75 18.46 -25.09
CA LYS A 155 -69.83 19.45 -25.32
C LYS A 155 -69.23 20.83 -25.02
N SER A 156 -68.87 21.60 -26.06
CA SER A 156 -69.49 22.88 -26.47
C SER A 156 -69.62 23.87 -25.30
N GLU A 157 -69.05 25.09 -25.35
CA GLU A 157 -69.55 26.16 -26.23
C GLU A 157 -68.56 27.34 -26.37
N LYS A 158 -68.67 28.02 -27.51
CA LYS A 158 -67.87 29.16 -27.98
C LYS A 158 -68.17 30.45 -27.20
N VAL A 159 -67.16 31.31 -27.02
CA VAL A 159 -67.32 32.77 -27.20
C VAL A 159 -66.06 33.30 -27.90
N ALA A 160 -66.29 34.04 -28.97
CA ALA A 160 -65.30 34.72 -29.80
C ALA A 160 -64.98 36.11 -29.23
N GLU A 161 -63.78 36.63 -29.47
CA GLU A 161 -63.57 38.07 -29.74
C GLU A 161 -62.24 38.27 -30.51
N GLN A 162 -62.28 39.21 -31.44
CA GLN A 162 -61.41 39.56 -32.58
C GLN A 162 -59.88 39.77 -32.38
N ALA A 163 -59.09 39.15 -33.29
CA ALA A 163 -58.20 39.71 -34.35
C ALA A 163 -57.59 41.14 -34.27
N PRO A 164 -56.61 41.51 -35.14
CA PRO A 164 -55.35 40.87 -35.59
C PRO A 164 -54.15 41.86 -35.65
N ALA A 165 -52.91 41.39 -35.89
CA ALA A 165 -51.91 42.09 -36.72
C ALA A 165 -50.66 41.23 -36.99
N GLU A 166 -50.37 41.03 -38.28
CA GLU A 166 -49.15 40.48 -38.89
C GLU A 166 -47.92 41.44 -38.76
N PRO A 167 -46.81 41.26 -39.52
CA PRO A 167 -45.79 40.20 -39.50
C PRO A 167 -44.36 40.84 -39.44
N ILE A 168 -43.29 40.05 -39.66
CA ILE A 168 -41.98 40.34 -40.32
C ILE A 168 -41.02 39.20 -39.89
N ARG A 169 -40.80 38.16 -40.70
CA ARG A 169 -39.85 37.95 -41.84
C ARG A 169 -38.37 37.63 -41.46
N ILE A 170 -38.05 36.32 -41.63
CA ILE A 170 -36.86 35.62 -42.22
C ILE A 170 -35.43 35.94 -41.74
N PRO A 171 -34.39 35.12 -42.07
CA PRO A 171 -34.31 33.71 -42.48
C PRO A 171 -33.15 32.89 -41.83
N ALA A 172 -33.13 31.59 -42.14
CA ALA A 172 -31.94 30.73 -42.38
C ALA A 172 -30.99 30.46 -41.19
N SER A 173 -30.39 29.29 -41.01
CA SER A 173 -30.44 28.00 -41.70
C SER A 173 -29.56 27.07 -40.85
N GLU A 174 -30.00 25.82 -40.70
CA GLU A 174 -29.12 24.66 -40.77
C GLU A 174 -28.06 24.46 -39.67
N GLN A 175 -28.36 23.54 -38.74
CA GLN A 175 -27.36 22.59 -38.27
C GLN A 175 -27.95 21.19 -38.28
N ALA A 176 -27.58 20.46 -39.33
CA ALA A 176 -27.69 19.03 -39.43
C ALA A 176 -26.64 18.35 -38.52
N ALA A 177 -26.93 17.09 -38.27
CA ALA A 177 -26.18 16.15 -37.46
C ALA A 177 -24.67 16.08 -37.77
N VAL A 178 -23.90 15.74 -36.73
CA VAL A 178 -22.54 15.20 -36.89
C VAL A 178 -22.43 13.93 -36.05
N THR A 179 -22.34 12.80 -36.74
CA THR A 179 -21.36 11.73 -36.45
C THR A 179 -20.29 11.84 -37.57
N PRO A 180 -19.07 11.26 -37.53
CA PRO A 180 -18.60 10.11 -36.74
C PRO A 180 -17.11 10.20 -36.25
N THR A 181 -16.62 9.10 -35.65
CA THR A 181 -15.26 8.48 -35.66
C THR A 181 -13.98 9.34 -35.62
N THR A 182 -13.01 8.99 -34.76
CA THR A 182 -11.60 8.61 -35.10
C THR A 182 -10.71 8.39 -33.84
N GLU A 183 -10.15 7.18 -33.74
CA GLU A 183 -8.79 6.76 -33.30
C GLU A 183 -8.05 7.51 -32.15
N PRO A 184 -7.56 6.80 -31.11
CA PRO A 184 -6.50 7.32 -30.26
C PRO A 184 -5.12 7.07 -30.90
N ALA A 185 -4.39 8.17 -31.12
CA ALA A 185 -3.02 8.19 -31.58
C ALA A 185 -2.05 7.45 -30.63
N GLN A 186 -1.16 6.68 -31.24
CA GLN A 186 -0.02 6.03 -30.60
C GLN A 186 0.98 7.08 -30.10
N SER A 187 1.48 6.89 -28.87
CA SER A 187 2.64 7.62 -28.35
C SER A 187 3.94 6.89 -28.75
N PRO A 188 5.05 7.61 -29.02
CA PRO A 188 6.31 6.98 -29.40
C PRO A 188 6.92 6.22 -28.20
N PRO A 189 7.66 5.11 -28.45
CA PRO A 189 8.24 4.33 -27.37
C PRO A 189 9.38 5.10 -26.70
N ALA A 190 9.31 5.21 -25.37
CA ALA A 190 10.45 5.59 -24.55
C ALA A 190 11.56 4.53 -24.71
N PRO A 191 12.85 4.90 -24.68
CA PRO A 191 13.94 3.95 -24.79
C PRO A 191 13.87 2.95 -23.64
N ALA A 192 13.89 1.66 -23.97
CA ALA A 192 13.89 0.59 -22.99
C ALA A 192 15.11 0.73 -22.05
N PRO A 193 14.93 0.69 -20.72
CA PRO A 193 16.05 0.48 -19.81
C PRO A 193 16.69 -0.86 -20.18
N SER A 194 18.02 -0.86 -20.23
CA SER A 194 18.85 -2.00 -20.59
C SER A 194 18.31 -3.29 -19.98
N VAL A 195 17.97 -4.24 -20.84
CA VAL A 195 17.56 -5.59 -20.45
C VAL A 195 18.74 -6.24 -19.74
N VAL A 196 18.78 -6.09 -18.41
CA VAL A 196 19.26 -7.17 -17.56
C VAL A 196 18.16 -8.23 -17.69
N ASN A 197 18.52 -9.38 -18.25
CA ASN A 197 17.59 -10.38 -18.78
C ASN A 197 16.48 -10.73 -17.78
N ALA A 198 15.27 -10.24 -18.02
CA ALA A 198 14.07 -10.65 -17.29
C ALA A 198 13.81 -12.17 -17.34
N ALA A 199 14.39 -12.87 -18.32
CA ALA A 199 14.38 -14.33 -18.43
C ALA A 199 15.25 -15.01 -17.35
N ASP A 200 16.41 -14.44 -17.02
CA ASP A 200 17.32 -14.96 -15.98
C ASP A 200 16.69 -14.80 -14.59
N ASP A 201 15.93 -13.71 -14.39
CA ASP A 201 15.15 -13.48 -13.17
C ASP A 201 13.99 -14.48 -13.02
N ALA A 202 13.28 -14.79 -14.11
CA ALA A 202 12.18 -15.75 -14.09
C ALA A 202 12.65 -17.20 -13.83
N GLU A 203 13.76 -17.62 -14.43
CA GLU A 203 14.33 -18.95 -14.21
C GLU A 203 14.87 -19.11 -12.78
N ALA A 204 15.59 -18.10 -12.27
CA ALA A 204 16.06 -18.08 -10.89
C ALA A 204 14.91 -18.17 -9.87
N VAL A 205 13.84 -17.41 -10.09
CA VAL A 205 12.63 -17.45 -9.25
C VAL A 205 11.99 -18.85 -9.28
N GLN A 206 11.92 -19.51 -10.44
CA GLN A 206 11.39 -20.88 -10.54
C GLN A 206 12.24 -21.89 -9.76
N VAL A 207 13.57 -21.79 -9.80
CA VAL A 207 14.46 -22.66 -9.04
C VAL A 207 14.26 -22.48 -7.53
N ILE A 208 14.15 -21.23 -7.06
CA ILE A 208 13.90 -20.94 -5.65
C ILE A 208 12.54 -21.51 -5.23
N PHE A 209 11.49 -21.26 -6.03
CA PHE A 209 10.15 -21.80 -5.79
C PHE A 209 10.11 -23.32 -5.72
N ALA A 210 10.85 -24.02 -6.58
CA ALA A 210 10.86 -25.47 -6.63
C ALA A 210 11.57 -26.12 -5.42
N LYS A 211 12.64 -25.49 -4.92
CA LYS A 211 13.44 -26.07 -3.83
C LYS A 211 12.84 -25.83 -2.44
N ALA A 212 12.29 -24.64 -2.24
CA ALA A 212 11.78 -24.20 -0.94
C ALA A 212 10.45 -24.86 -0.51
N GLN A 213 9.82 -25.68 -1.35
CA GLN A 213 8.57 -26.38 -1.00
C GLN A 213 8.76 -27.52 0.04
N LYS A 214 9.96 -27.70 0.60
CA LYS A 214 10.21 -28.64 1.71
C LYS A 214 10.18 -27.87 3.03
N GLY A 215 9.04 -27.82 3.70
CA GLY A 215 8.92 -27.24 5.05
C GLY A 215 8.40 -25.80 5.11
N ALA A 216 8.22 -25.14 3.96
CA ALA A 216 7.60 -23.82 3.89
C ALA A 216 6.88 -23.60 2.55
N ILE A 217 5.79 -22.82 2.58
CA ILE A 217 5.06 -22.42 1.37
C ILE A 217 5.47 -20.99 1.03
N ILE A 218 6.23 -20.80 -0.05
CA ILE A 218 6.57 -19.46 -0.53
C ILE A 218 5.28 -18.76 -1.01
N GLN A 219 5.05 -17.55 -0.50
CA GLN A 219 4.03 -16.64 -1.01
C GLN A 219 4.59 -15.69 -2.06
N THR A 220 5.76 -15.09 -1.79
CA THR A 220 6.31 -14.03 -2.63
C THR A 220 7.83 -14.10 -2.68
N ILE A 221 8.37 -13.83 -3.87
CA ILE A 221 9.80 -13.56 -4.08
C ILE A 221 9.89 -12.21 -4.77
N LEU A 222 10.60 -11.27 -4.15
CA LEU A 222 10.94 -9.98 -4.72
C LEU A 222 12.44 -9.97 -5.01
N VAL A 223 12.81 -9.76 -6.28
CA VAL A 223 14.21 -9.65 -6.68
C VAL A 223 14.53 -8.17 -6.91
N ASN A 224 15.53 -7.66 -6.19
CA ASN A 224 16.08 -6.34 -6.42
C ASN A 224 17.46 -6.47 -7.08
N PRO A 225 17.55 -6.41 -8.43
CA PRO A 225 18.81 -6.58 -9.13
C PRO A 225 19.80 -5.42 -8.87
N ALA A 226 19.32 -4.23 -8.52
CA ALA A 226 20.18 -3.07 -8.26
C ALA A 226 20.92 -3.17 -6.92
N GLN A 227 20.29 -3.79 -5.93
CA GLN A 227 20.87 -4.00 -4.59
C GLN A 227 21.45 -5.42 -4.41
N GLU A 228 21.36 -6.25 -5.45
CA GLU A 228 21.72 -7.68 -5.40
C GLU A 228 21.03 -8.39 -4.21
N GLU A 229 19.79 -7.98 -3.92
CA GLU A 229 19.00 -8.48 -2.80
C GLU A 229 17.81 -9.30 -3.31
N VAL A 230 17.49 -10.38 -2.58
CA VAL A 230 16.23 -11.11 -2.76
C VAL A 230 15.48 -11.11 -1.44
N VAL A 231 14.22 -10.66 -1.48
CA VAL A 231 13.29 -10.74 -0.35
C VAL A 231 12.31 -11.87 -0.60
N LEU A 232 12.36 -12.90 0.24
CA LEU A 232 11.50 -14.07 0.18
C LEU A 232 10.52 -14.04 1.34
N THR A 233 9.22 -14.20 1.05
CA THR A 233 8.16 -14.34 2.05
C THR A 233 7.56 -15.73 1.96
N ALA A 234 7.57 -16.48 3.07
CA ALA A 234 7.03 -17.83 3.14
C ALA A 234 6.15 -18.04 4.38
N VAL A 235 5.27 -19.02 4.33
CA VAL A 235 4.52 -19.54 5.48
C VAL A 235 5.27 -20.78 5.96
N ALA A 236 5.68 -20.80 7.22
CA ALA A 236 6.36 -21.98 7.78
C ALA A 236 5.34 -23.10 8.08
N GLU A 237 5.76 -24.34 7.90
CA GLU A 237 5.05 -25.50 8.45
C GLU A 237 5.12 -25.48 9.99
N ALA A 238 4.12 -26.09 10.64
CA ALA A 238 4.10 -26.19 12.10
C ALA A 238 5.31 -27.02 12.60
N ASP A 239 5.82 -26.68 13.78
CA ASP A 239 6.86 -27.40 14.52
C ASP A 239 8.31 -27.27 14.02
N VAL A 240 8.59 -26.42 13.02
CA VAL A 240 9.98 -26.08 12.61
C VAL A 240 10.35 -24.69 13.14
N PRO A 241 11.52 -24.52 13.80
CA PRO A 241 12.00 -23.20 14.20
C PRO A 241 12.13 -22.25 13.01
N PHE A 242 11.84 -20.97 13.24
CA PHE A 242 11.88 -19.96 12.17
C PHE A 242 13.30 -19.76 11.65
N GLU A 243 14.31 -19.84 12.50
CA GLU A 243 15.72 -19.70 12.18
C GLU A 243 16.21 -20.83 11.27
N THR A 244 15.79 -22.06 11.57
CA THR A 244 16.05 -23.23 10.72
C THR A 244 15.40 -23.06 9.35
N THR A 245 14.13 -22.66 9.34
CA THR A 245 13.38 -22.43 8.09
C THR A 245 14.01 -21.31 7.27
N ALA A 246 14.41 -20.22 7.92
CA ALA A 246 15.03 -19.08 7.28
C ALA A 246 16.41 -19.44 6.69
N LEU A 247 17.20 -20.25 7.40
CA LEU A 247 18.50 -20.70 6.92
C LEU A 247 18.37 -21.56 5.65
N MET A 248 17.38 -22.46 5.61
CA MET A 248 17.11 -23.27 4.42
C MET A 248 16.69 -22.38 3.24
N LEU A 249 15.74 -21.48 3.46
CA LEU A 249 15.22 -20.58 2.43
C LEU A 249 16.29 -19.63 1.87
N ALA A 250 17.17 -19.11 2.73
CA ALA A 250 18.31 -18.30 2.29
C ALA A 250 19.26 -19.10 1.39
N GLY A 251 19.51 -20.37 1.73
CA GLY A 251 20.27 -21.29 0.87
C GLY A 251 19.65 -21.46 -0.51
N ASP A 252 18.33 -21.69 -0.57
CA ASP A 252 17.62 -21.83 -1.84
C ASP A 252 17.70 -20.55 -2.69
N VAL A 253 17.62 -19.38 -2.05
CA VAL A 253 17.83 -18.07 -2.70
C VAL A 253 19.24 -17.98 -3.30
N PHE A 254 20.28 -18.32 -2.54
CA PHE A 254 21.65 -18.21 -3.02
C PHE A 254 21.99 -19.21 -4.12
N VAL A 255 21.42 -20.41 -4.06
CA VAL A 255 21.60 -21.42 -5.11
C VAL A 255 20.80 -21.08 -6.36
N GLY A 256 19.56 -20.60 -6.21
CA GLY A 256 18.72 -20.20 -7.32
C GLY A 256 19.22 -18.93 -8.02
N ARG A 257 19.91 -18.04 -7.29
CA ARG A 257 20.50 -16.82 -7.84
C ARG A 257 21.93 -16.58 -7.32
N PRO A 258 22.95 -17.08 -8.03
CA PRO A 258 24.36 -16.86 -7.69
C PRO A 258 24.83 -15.40 -7.71
N ALA A 259 24.02 -14.44 -8.16
CA ALA A 259 24.35 -13.01 -8.09
C ALA A 259 23.89 -12.33 -6.79
N THR A 260 23.04 -12.98 -5.97
CA THR A 260 22.50 -12.38 -4.75
C THR A 260 23.56 -12.20 -3.66
N LYS A 261 23.74 -10.97 -3.17
CA LYS A 261 24.57 -10.66 -2.01
C LYS A 261 23.80 -10.76 -0.69
N ILE A 262 22.53 -10.36 -0.67
CA ILE A 262 21.71 -10.32 0.54
C ILE A 262 20.42 -11.13 0.32
N ALA A 263 20.13 -12.06 1.23
CA ALA A 263 18.86 -12.77 1.27
C ALA A 263 18.08 -12.33 2.51
N THR A 264 16.92 -11.72 2.29
CA THR A 264 15.99 -11.32 3.36
C THR A 264 14.83 -12.30 3.39
N VAL A 265 14.67 -13.01 4.50
CA VAL A 265 13.61 -14.01 4.69
C VAL A 265 12.57 -13.49 5.67
N ARG A 266 11.31 -13.52 5.25
CA ARG A 266 10.13 -13.16 6.04
C ARG A 266 9.27 -14.40 6.21
N ILE A 267 8.98 -14.78 7.44
CA ILE A 267 8.16 -15.96 7.72
C ILE A 267 6.85 -15.54 8.36
N ILE A 268 5.75 -16.04 7.81
CA ILE A 268 4.41 -15.93 8.36
C ILE A 268 4.19 -17.18 9.22
N GLY A 269 3.95 -16.97 10.52
CA GLY A 269 3.67 -18.05 11.46
C GLY A 269 2.21 -18.52 11.38
N SER A 270 1.85 -19.48 12.24
CA SER A 270 0.49 -20.04 12.31
C SER A 270 -0.60 -19.02 12.65
N SER A 271 -0.24 -17.86 13.20
CA SER A 271 -1.14 -16.74 13.47
C SER A 271 -1.54 -15.94 12.20
N GLY A 272 -0.95 -16.25 11.04
CA GLY A 272 -1.17 -15.51 9.80
C GLY A 272 -0.47 -14.16 9.75
N ARG A 273 0.37 -13.84 10.76
CA ARG A 273 1.17 -12.61 10.83
C ARG A 273 2.64 -12.94 10.54
N VAL A 274 3.39 -11.95 10.08
CA VAL A 274 4.85 -12.07 9.97
C VAL A 274 5.41 -12.26 11.37
N SER A 275 6.00 -13.42 11.62
CA SER A 275 6.53 -13.84 12.92
C SER A 275 8.05 -13.79 13.00
N PHE A 276 8.73 -13.75 11.85
CA PHE A 276 10.18 -13.67 11.74
C PHE A 276 10.57 -12.82 10.53
N VAL A 277 11.58 -11.97 10.69
CA VAL A 277 12.27 -11.28 9.58
C VAL A 277 13.76 -11.30 9.87
N GLY A 278 14.55 -11.87 8.96
CA GLY A 278 16.00 -11.91 9.06
C GLY A 278 16.66 -11.69 7.71
N SER A 279 17.75 -10.94 7.69
CA SER A 279 18.59 -10.74 6.51
C SER A 279 19.95 -11.35 6.75
N VAL A 280 20.49 -12.04 5.75
CA VAL A 280 21.83 -12.64 5.78
C VAL A 280 22.60 -12.29 4.52
N GLU A 281 23.85 -11.90 4.69
CA GLU A 281 24.79 -11.73 3.57
C GLU A 281 25.34 -13.08 3.12
N ARG A 282 25.62 -13.26 1.82
CA ARG A 282 26.16 -14.51 1.31
C ARG A 282 27.45 -14.95 2.02
N SER A 283 28.37 -14.02 2.26
CA SER A 283 29.63 -14.29 2.98
C SER A 283 29.39 -14.87 4.37
N ALA A 284 28.46 -14.29 5.12
CA ALA A 284 28.06 -14.76 6.44
C ALA A 284 27.34 -16.12 6.37
N TYR A 285 26.49 -16.32 5.34
CA TYR A 285 25.84 -17.61 5.10
C TYR A 285 26.87 -18.72 4.80
N ASP A 286 27.84 -18.46 3.93
CA ASP A 286 28.88 -19.42 3.55
C ASP A 286 29.77 -19.79 4.74
N GLU A 287 30.08 -18.82 5.61
CA GLU A 287 30.78 -19.07 6.88
C GLU A 287 30.00 -20.03 7.78
N VAL A 288 28.69 -19.79 7.97
CA VAL A 288 27.81 -20.64 8.77
C VAL A 288 27.65 -22.04 8.14
N GLN A 289 27.56 -22.16 6.82
CA GLN A 289 27.54 -23.46 6.14
C GLN A 289 28.84 -24.23 6.30
N GLY A 290 29.99 -23.54 6.34
CA GLY A 290 31.28 -24.14 6.67
C GLY A 290 31.32 -24.79 8.06
N LEU A 291 30.49 -24.30 8.99
CA LEU A 291 30.32 -24.86 10.33
C LEU A 291 29.35 -26.06 10.38
N SER A 292 28.50 -26.24 9.36
CA SER A 292 27.51 -27.32 9.28
C SER A 292 28.12 -28.72 9.19
N GLY A 293 29.43 -28.85 8.97
CA GLY A 293 30.15 -30.13 9.01
C GLY A 293 30.53 -30.62 10.42
N GLY A 294 30.23 -29.85 11.48
CA GLY A 294 30.46 -30.24 12.87
C GLY A 294 29.18 -30.69 13.60
N ASP A 295 29.30 -30.97 14.90
CA ASP A 295 28.17 -31.40 15.77
C ASP A 295 27.16 -30.25 16.11
N THR A 296 27.21 -29.13 15.40
CA THR A 296 26.35 -27.97 15.70
C THR A 296 24.94 -28.18 15.14
N PRO A 297 23.89 -28.10 15.97
CA PRO A 297 22.50 -28.17 15.52
C PRO A 297 22.13 -27.08 14.50
N VAL A 298 21.24 -27.40 13.55
CA VAL A 298 20.88 -26.50 12.42
C VAL A 298 20.14 -25.24 12.88
N ASP A 299 19.38 -25.33 13.97
CA ASP A 299 18.71 -24.20 14.61
C ASP A 299 19.72 -23.20 15.20
N GLU A 300 20.80 -23.67 15.82
CA GLU A 300 21.89 -22.79 16.28
C GLU A 300 22.62 -22.12 15.12
N LEU A 301 22.80 -22.82 14.00
CA LEU A 301 23.34 -22.24 12.77
C LEU A 301 22.41 -21.15 12.22
N GLY A 302 21.09 -21.36 12.29
CA GLY A 302 20.10 -20.35 11.92
C GLY A 302 20.22 -19.08 12.76
N VAL A 303 20.32 -19.22 14.09
CA VAL A 303 20.52 -18.07 14.99
C VAL A 303 21.82 -17.32 14.66
N LYS A 304 22.91 -18.03 14.36
CA LYS A 304 24.19 -17.41 13.95
C LYS A 304 24.11 -16.70 12.61
N ALA A 305 23.36 -17.24 11.64
CA ALA A 305 23.18 -16.64 10.33
C ALA A 305 22.33 -15.35 10.39
N PHE A 306 21.41 -15.25 11.36
CA PHE A 306 20.51 -14.11 11.51
C PHE A 306 20.62 -13.46 12.91
N PRO A 307 21.77 -12.85 13.26
CA PRO A 307 21.99 -12.33 14.61
C PRO A 307 21.07 -11.16 14.96
N ASN A 308 20.57 -10.44 13.95
CA ASN A 308 19.66 -9.30 14.09
C ASN A 308 18.24 -9.63 13.63
N ALA A 309 17.83 -10.91 13.68
CA ALA A 309 16.48 -11.32 13.32
C ALA A 309 15.43 -10.64 14.23
N TRP A 310 14.38 -10.12 13.61
CA TRP A 310 13.20 -9.64 14.32
C TRP A 310 12.19 -10.78 14.48
N HIS A 311 11.57 -10.86 15.66
CA HIS A 311 10.51 -11.81 15.99
C HIS A 311 9.27 -11.09 16.52
N LEU A 312 8.08 -11.57 16.16
CA LEU A 312 6.80 -10.92 16.53
C LEU A 312 6.52 -10.93 18.05
N ASP A 313 7.11 -11.83 18.82
CA ASP A 313 6.95 -11.90 20.28
C ASP A 313 8.26 -12.35 20.97
N ALA A 314 9.19 -11.42 21.21
CA ALA A 314 10.43 -11.70 21.96
C ALA A 314 10.19 -12.11 23.44
N SER A 315 8.94 -12.04 23.93
CA SER A 315 8.55 -12.39 25.31
C SER A 315 8.35 -13.90 25.55
N THR A 316 8.42 -14.73 24.50
CA THR A 316 8.22 -16.18 24.61
C THR A 316 9.41 -16.97 24.06
N ARG A 317 10.63 -16.62 24.49
CA ARG A 317 11.69 -17.65 24.55
C ARG A 317 11.42 -18.54 25.76
N PRO A 318 11.13 -19.84 25.60
CA PRO A 318 11.40 -20.79 26.67
C PRO A 318 12.92 -20.84 26.85
N GLY A 319 13.47 -20.07 27.80
CA GLY A 319 14.89 -20.13 28.17
C GLY A 319 15.59 -18.81 28.55
N SER A 320 14.93 -17.65 28.52
CA SER A 320 15.55 -16.38 28.93
C SER A 320 14.85 -15.76 30.14
N ALA A 321 14.68 -16.54 31.20
CA ALA A 321 14.54 -15.96 32.53
C ALA A 321 15.96 -15.63 33.03
N VAL A 322 16.39 -14.40 32.82
CA VAL A 322 17.52 -13.86 33.59
C VAL A 322 16.97 -13.63 35.00
N GLU A 323 17.36 -14.48 35.94
CA GLU A 323 17.09 -14.26 37.36
C GLU A 323 17.65 -12.90 37.78
N PRO A 324 16.89 -12.07 38.53
CA PRO A 324 17.43 -10.85 39.09
C PRO A 324 18.54 -11.18 40.10
N PRO A 325 19.57 -10.32 40.23
CA PRO A 325 20.69 -10.60 41.11
C PRO A 325 20.22 -10.72 42.56
N ASP A 326 20.58 -11.87 43.15
CA ASP A 326 20.45 -12.16 44.58
C ASP A 326 21.17 -11.09 45.39
N THR A 327 20.39 -10.18 46.00
CA THR A 327 20.89 -9.30 47.05
C THR A 327 20.91 -10.09 48.35
N GLY A 328 21.90 -10.98 48.47
CA GLY A 328 22.29 -11.62 49.71
C GLY A 328 22.96 -10.62 50.66
N GLU A 329 22.65 -10.81 51.94
CA GLU A 329 22.97 -10.02 53.15
C GLU A 329 24.41 -9.50 53.29
#